data_AF-V7H633-F1
#
_entry.id   AF-V7H633-F1
#
_cell.length_a   1.000
_cell.length_b   1.000
_cell.length_c   1.000
_cell.angle_alpha   90.00
_cell.angle_beta   90.00
_cell.angle_gamma   90.00
#
_symmetry.space_group_name_H-M   'P 1'
#
loop_
_entity.id
_entity.type
_entity.pdbx_description
1 polymer ?
#
loop_
_entity_poly.entity_id
_entity_poly.type
_entity_poly.pdbx_seq_one_letter_code
_entity_poly.pdbx_strand_id
1 'polypeptide(L)'
;MSSIVPFPLAKSDGAVKEVVAALAGLDGRAADAYWRRLIKAKRLGMSAQGVSQAEADDILLAFGQEVFLTLARRYLPNEGDAA
;
A
#
# COMPACT_ATOMS: atom_id res chain seq x y z
N MET A 1 16.26 19.55 14.99
CA MET A 1 16.58 18.17 14.58
C MET A 1 15.29 17.39 14.60
N SER A 2 14.57 17.32 13.48
CA SER A 2 13.31 16.59 13.39
C SER A 2 13.62 15.12 13.12
N SER A 3 13.47 14.28 14.14
CA SER A 3 13.47 12.83 13.98
C SER A 3 12.14 12.45 13.35
N ILE A 4 12.11 12.39 12.01
CA ILE A 4 11.04 11.71 11.27
C ILE A 4 11.10 10.25 11.74
N VAL A 5 10.12 9.83 12.53
CA VAL A 5 10.00 8.42 12.90
C VAL A 5 9.46 7.73 11.66
N PRO A 6 10.24 6.90 10.94
CA PRO A 6 9.69 6.16 9.83
C PRO A 6 8.65 5.21 10.43
N PHE A 7 7.43 5.28 9.90
CA PHE A 7 6.45 4.21 10.01
C PHE A 7 7.19 2.87 9.83
N PRO A 8 7.03 1.89 10.74
CA PRO A 8 7.96 0.76 10.82
C PRO A 8 7.89 -0.08 9.55
N LEU A 9 8.84 0.13 8.63
CA LEU A 9 8.99 -0.56 7.35
C LEU A 9 8.99 -2.09 7.51
N ALA A 10 9.46 -2.61 8.65
CA ALA A 10 9.45 -4.05 8.94
C ALA A 10 8.03 -4.64 9.14
N LYS A 11 7.03 -3.84 9.54
CA LYS A 11 5.61 -4.27 9.60
C LYS A 11 4.82 -3.91 8.33
N SER A 12 5.34 -2.99 7.51
CA SER A 12 4.72 -2.57 6.25
C SER A 12 4.71 -3.69 5.22
N ASP A 13 5.73 -4.54 5.18
CA ASP A 13 5.85 -5.64 4.22
C ASP A 13 4.67 -6.64 4.32
N GLY A 14 4.25 -6.98 5.55
CA GLY A 14 3.06 -7.79 5.79
C GLY A 14 1.77 -7.11 5.33
N ALA A 15 1.59 -5.83 5.67
CA ALA A 15 0.42 -5.07 5.27
C ALA A 15 0.32 -4.87 3.75
N VAL A 16 1.45 -4.68 3.06
CA VAL A 16 1.52 -4.61 1.60
C VAL A 16 1.13 -5.95 0.99
N LYS A 17 1.69 -7.07 1.48
CA LYS A 17 1.37 -8.42 0.99
C LYS A 17 -0.10 -8.78 1.14
N GLU A 18 -0.71 -8.48 2.29
CA GLU A 18 -2.14 -8.73 2.53
C GLU A 18 -3.02 -7.93 1.56
N VAL A 19 -2.67 -6.67 1.34
CA VAL A 19 -3.42 -5.78 0.44
C VAL A 19 -3.25 -6.20 -1.02
N VAL A 20 -2.05 -6.61 -1.43
CA VAL A 20 -1.79 -7.18 -2.77
C VAL A 20 -2.58 -8.46 -2.97
N ALA A 21 -2.63 -9.36 -1.97
CA ALA A 21 -3.40 -10.59 -2.05
C ALA A 21 -4.91 -10.32 -2.16
N ALA A 22 -5.43 -9.35 -1.40
CA ALA A 22 -6.82 -8.91 -1.50
C ALA A 22 -7.11 -8.31 -2.89
N LEU A 23 -6.27 -7.41 -3.39
CA LEU A 23 -6.45 -6.78 -4.70
C LEU A 23 -6.36 -7.78 -5.85
N ALA A 24 -5.47 -8.77 -5.77
CA ALA A 24 -5.31 -9.80 -6.80
C ALA A 24 -6.55 -10.73 -6.94
N GLY A 25 -7.37 -10.83 -5.90
CA GLY A 25 -8.61 -11.62 -5.90
C GLY A 25 -9.88 -10.83 -6.19
N LEU A 26 -9.78 -9.54 -6.50
CA LEU A 26 -10.93 -8.64 -6.73
C LEU A 26 -10.95 -8.12 -8.17
N ASP A 27 -12.14 -8.09 -8.77
CA ASP A 27 -12.35 -7.49 -10.10
C ASP A 27 -12.40 -5.96 -10.02
N GLY A 28 -12.08 -5.29 -11.14
CA GLY A 28 -11.75 -3.85 -11.20
C GLY A 28 -12.61 -2.89 -10.37
N ARG A 29 -13.95 -3.06 -10.35
CA ARG A 29 -14.84 -2.19 -9.53
C ARG A 29 -14.75 -2.50 -8.03
N ALA A 30 -14.64 -3.78 -7.67
CA ALA A 30 -14.51 -4.21 -6.28
C ALA A 30 -13.11 -3.87 -5.73
N ALA A 31 -12.07 -4.02 -6.55
CA ALA A 31 -10.70 -3.63 -6.23
C ALA A 31 -10.58 -2.12 -5.98
N ASP A 32 -11.16 -1.27 -6.84
CA ASP A 32 -11.19 0.18 -6.64
C ASP A 32 -11.93 0.56 -5.33
N ALA A 33 -13.11 -0.02 -5.11
CA ALA A 33 -13.89 0.25 -3.90
C ALA A 33 -13.15 -0.17 -2.61
N TYR A 34 -12.49 -1.32 -2.63
CA TYR A 34 -11.62 -1.79 -1.53
C TYR A 34 -10.46 -0.81 -1.30
N TRP A 35 -9.74 -0.44 -2.37
CA TRP A 35 -8.60 0.47 -2.29
C TRP A 35 -8.98 1.83 -1.70
N ARG A 36 -10.08 2.44 -2.17
CA ARG A 36 -10.57 3.72 -1.64
C ARG A 36 -10.92 3.63 -0.16
N ARG A 37 -11.57 2.55 0.28
CA ARG A 37 -11.91 2.33 1.68
C ARG A 37 -10.66 2.17 2.54
N LEU A 38 -9.68 1.40 2.08
CA LEU A 38 -8.41 1.19 2.76
C LEU A 38 -7.65 2.50 2.97
N ILE A 39 -7.47 3.29 1.91
CA ILE A 39 -6.76 4.57 1.97
C ILE A 39 -7.47 5.55 2.90
N LYS A 40 -8.80 5.62 2.84
CA LYS A 40 -9.59 6.45 3.77
C LYS A 40 -9.41 6.03 5.23
N ALA A 41 -9.45 4.72 5.51
CA ALA A 41 -9.27 4.19 6.86
C ALA A 41 -7.86 4.48 7.41
N LYS A 42 -6.81 4.27 6.59
CA LYS A 42 -5.43 4.60 6.96
C LYS A 42 -5.25 6.09 7.23
N ARG A 43 -5.80 6.96 6.37
CA ARG A 43 -5.78 8.41 6.58
C ARG A 43 -6.42 8.80 7.90
N LEU A 44 -7.62 8.27 8.19
CA LEU A 44 -8.33 8.54 9.44
C LEU A 44 -7.51 8.07 10.66
N GLY A 45 -6.92 6.88 10.58
CA GLY A 45 -6.05 6.35 11.65
C GLY A 45 -4.83 7.23 11.91
N MET A 46 -4.18 7.73 10.86
CA MET A 46 -3.06 8.68 10.97
C MET A 46 -3.50 10.02 11.56
N SER A 47 -4.63 10.58 11.11
CA SER A 47 -5.18 11.80 11.68
C SER A 47 -5.52 11.66 13.17
N ALA A 48 -6.06 10.50 13.59
CA ALA A 48 -6.33 10.22 15.00
C ALA A 48 -5.05 10.12 15.86
N GLN A 49 -3.92 9.81 15.23
CA GLN A 49 -2.60 9.77 15.86
C GLN A 49 -1.87 11.13 15.81
N GLY A 50 -2.51 12.18 15.29
CA GLY A 50 -1.92 13.52 15.19
C GLY A 50 -0.93 13.69 14.03
N VAL A 51 -0.87 12.74 13.09
CA VAL A 51 -0.06 12.87 11.87
C VAL A 51 -0.62 14.01 11.01
N SER A 52 0.26 14.88 10.52
CA SER A 52 -0.13 16.00 9.67
C SER A 52 -0.70 15.52 8.33
N GLN A 53 -1.52 16.34 7.66
CA GLN A 53 -2.08 15.96 6.37
C GLN A 53 -1.00 15.71 5.32
N ALA A 54 0.03 16.56 5.26
CA ALA A 54 1.14 16.42 4.33
C ALA A 54 1.93 15.12 4.57
N GLU A 55 2.23 14.81 5.83
CA GLU A 55 2.95 13.57 6.19
C GLU A 55 2.10 12.32 5.89
N ALA A 56 0.79 12.39 6.15
CA ALA A 56 -0.13 11.31 5.78
C ALA A 56 -0.20 11.11 4.25
N ASP A 57 -0.15 12.18 3.47
CA ASP A 57 -0.12 12.10 2.00
C ASP A 57 1.14 11.40 1.50
N ASP A 58 2.31 11.78 2.02
CA ASP A 58 3.59 11.16 1.67
C ASP A 58 3.63 9.67 2.04
N ILE A 59 3.15 9.31 3.23
CA ILE A 59 3.07 7.91 3.68
C ILE A 59 2.13 7.09 2.79
N LEU A 60 0.95 7.63 2.47
CA LEU A 60 -0.03 6.91 1.62
C LEU A 60 0.46 6.77 0.18
N LEU A 61 1.19 7.76 -0.34
CA LEU A 61 1.81 7.70 -1.66
C LEU A 61 2.85 6.57 -1.70
N ALA A 62 3.77 6.55 -0.74
CA ALA A 62 4.79 5.50 -0.65
C ALA A 62 4.17 4.10 -0.51
N PHE A 63 3.18 3.96 0.37
CA PHE A 63 2.42 2.72 0.53
C PHE A 63 1.72 2.29 -0.78
N GLY A 64 1.09 3.23 -1.48
CA GLY A 64 0.46 2.99 -2.77
C GLY A 64 1.43 2.48 -3.81
N GLN A 65 2.57 3.15 -3.96
CA GLN A 65 3.63 2.75 -4.90
C GLN A 65 4.11 1.33 -4.60
N GLU A 66 4.36 0.99 -3.34
CA GLU A 66 4.84 -0.34 -2.96
C GLU A 66 3.81 -1.44 -3.27
N VAL A 67 2.53 -1.21 -3.00
CA VAL A 67 1.44 -2.12 -3.36
C VAL A 67 1.38 -2.34 -4.87
N PHE A 68 1.34 -1.27 -5.68
CA PHE A 68 1.21 -1.40 -7.13
C PHE A 68 2.47 -1.99 -7.78
N LEU A 69 3.67 -1.68 -7.28
CA LEU A 69 4.92 -2.31 -7.73
C LEU A 69 4.94 -3.81 -7.41
N THR A 70 4.41 -4.21 -6.26
CA THR A 70 4.33 -5.63 -5.86
C THR A 70 3.25 -6.36 -6.66
N LEU A 71 2.12 -5.71 -6.92
CA LEU A 71 1.06 -6.23 -7.78
C LEU A 71 1.57 -6.41 -9.23
N ALA A 72 2.27 -5.42 -9.79
CA ALA A 72 2.87 -5.50 -11.11
C ALA A 72 3.90 -6.64 -11.21
N ARG A 73 4.77 -6.80 -10.20
CA ARG A 73 5.71 -7.92 -10.10
C ARG A 73 5.02 -9.29 -10.08
N ARG A 74 3.80 -9.37 -9.53
CA ARG A 74 3.00 -10.60 -9.53
C ARG A 74 2.36 -10.90 -10.89
N TYR A 75 1.99 -9.87 -11.65
CA TYR A 75 1.34 -10.01 -12.96
C TYR A 75 2.32 -10.02 -14.13
N LEU A 76 3.59 -9.65 -13.94
CA LEU A 76 4.66 -9.97 -14.87
C LEU A 76 4.86 -11.49 -14.83
N PRO A 77 4.40 -12.26 -15.83
CA PRO A 77 4.78 -13.65 -15.91
C PRO A 77 6.30 -13.68 -16.05
N ASN A 78 6.93 -14.65 -15.40
CA ASN A 78 8.34 -14.93 -15.57
C ASN A 78 8.58 -15.22 -17.06
N GLU A 79 9.00 -14.24 -17.88
CA GLU A 79 9.50 -14.44 -19.26
C GLU A 79 10.84 -15.22 -19.29
N GLY A 80 11.11 -16.04 -18.27
CA GLY A 80 12.36 -16.73 -18.03
C GLY A 80 12.23 -18.25 -17.84
N ASP A 81 11.09 -18.84 -18.20
CA ASP A 81 10.95 -20.30 -18.33
C ASP A 81 10.82 -20.67 -19.81
N ALA A 82 11.86 -20.32 -20.57
CA ALA A 82 12.11 -20.80 -21.92
C ALA A 82 13.62 -21.13 -21.99
N ALA A 83 13.99 -22.31 -21.49
CA ALA A 83 15.30 -22.91 -21.70
C ALA A 83 15.16 -24.44 -21.79
#